data_AF-A0A7X6N3J8-F1
#
_entry.id   AF-A0A7X6N3J8-F1
#
_cell.length_a   1.000
_cell.length_b   1.000
_cell.length_c   1.000
_cell.angle_alpha   90.00
_cell.angle_beta   90.00
_cell.angle_gamma   90.00
#
_symmetry.space_group_name_H-M   'P 1'
#
loop_
_entity.id
_entity.type
_entity.pdbx_description
1 polymer ?
#
loop_
_entity_poly.entity_id
_entity_poly.type
_entity_poly.pdbx_seq_one_letter_code
_entity_poly.pdbx_strand_id
1 'polypeptide(L)'
;MIREQKHSTVHDENGHLQSRMVESNSQVLYPFFNGNMGEGESYKDDTSYYEAYPTIYHLRQRLIDNPAQADLRLVYLAFHHIMKYRGHFINQGQKFELENINVAKNLAEALHAFDDSSALMMRFRTSFSSLVKYHHRSIFIYGYTL
;
A
#
# COMPACT_ATOMS: atom_id res chain seq x y z
N MET A 1 11.35 -32.71 35.77
CA MET A 1 10.27 -32.12 34.93
C MET A 1 9.72 -33.23 34.05
N ILE A 2 8.44 -33.55 34.18
CA ILE A 2 7.75 -34.58 33.38
C ILE A 2 7.39 -33.93 32.05
N ARG A 3 7.85 -34.49 30.92
CA ARG A 3 7.48 -34.00 29.57
C ARG A 3 6.01 -34.34 29.33
N GLU A 4 5.15 -33.35 29.13
CA GLU A 4 3.77 -33.57 28.72
C GLU A 4 3.75 -34.31 27.38
N GLN A 5 3.12 -35.49 27.36
CA GLN A 5 2.91 -36.27 26.14
C GLN A 5 1.65 -35.77 25.45
N LYS A 6 1.80 -35.21 24.24
CA LYS A 6 0.68 -34.66 23.47
C LYS A 6 -0.08 -35.81 22.79
N HIS A 7 -1.36 -35.95 23.13
CA HIS A 7 -2.24 -36.95 22.54
C HIS A 7 -3.11 -36.28 21.48
N SER A 8 -3.26 -36.91 20.31
CA SER A 8 -4.25 -36.49 19.30
C SER A 8 -5.29 -37.59 19.10
N THR A 9 -6.56 -37.20 19.03
CA THR A 9 -7.66 -38.08 18.66
C THR A 9 -7.88 -38.05 17.15
N VAL A 10 -7.95 -39.22 16.53
CA VAL A 10 -8.23 -39.40 15.10
C VAL A 10 -9.31 -40.47 14.94
N HIS A 11 -10.22 -40.30 13.98
CA HIS A 11 -11.18 -41.35 13.63
C HIS A 11 -10.49 -42.45 12.84
N ASP A 12 -10.76 -43.72 13.18
CA ASP A 12 -10.34 -44.87 12.40
C ASP A 12 -11.22 -45.09 11.16
N GLU A 13 -10.85 -46.08 10.35
CA GLU A 13 -11.57 -46.49 9.13
C GLU A 13 -13.04 -46.91 9.38
N ASN A 14 -13.39 -47.23 10.64
CA ASN A 14 -14.73 -47.60 11.07
C ASN A 14 -15.45 -46.45 11.81
N GLY A 15 -14.84 -45.26 11.86
CA GLY A 15 -15.40 -44.05 12.46
C GLY A 15 -15.21 -43.94 13.99
N HIS A 16 -14.56 -44.90 14.64
CA HIS A 16 -14.31 -44.83 16.08
C HIS A 16 -13.11 -43.93 16.41
N LEU A 17 -13.20 -43.19 17.50
CA LEU A 17 -12.12 -42.33 17.97
C LEU A 17 -10.99 -43.16 18.57
N GLN A 18 -9.79 -43.05 18.00
CA GLN A 18 -8.58 -43.63 18.54
C GLN A 18 -7.59 -42.53 18.97
N SER A 19 -7.07 -42.67 20.19
CA SER A 19 -6.01 -41.80 20.72
C SER A 19 -4.66 -42.32 20.28
N ARG A 20 -3.91 -41.53 19.51
CA ARG A 20 -2.53 -41.83 19.12
C ARG A 20 -1.55 -40.97 19.91
N MET A 21 -0.46 -41.58 20.34
CA MET A 21 0.71 -40.87 20.87
C MET A 21 1.34 -40.07 19.74
N VAL A 22 1.37 -38.74 19.87
CA VAL A 22 2.09 -37.89 18.91
C VAL A 22 3.50 -37.72 19.44
N GLU A 23 4.47 -38.38 18.81
CA GLU A 23 5.88 -38.06 19.05
C GLU A 23 6.14 -36.62 18.61
N SER A 24 6.41 -35.76 19.59
CA SER A 24 6.57 -34.31 19.41
C SER A 24 7.78 -33.91 18.54
N ASN A 25 8.58 -34.87 18.10
CA ASN A 25 9.85 -34.64 17.38
C ASN A 25 9.95 -35.41 16.05
N SER A 26 8.81 -35.80 15.46
CA SER A 26 8.81 -36.39 14.12
C SER A 26 9.03 -35.30 13.07
N GLN A 27 10.03 -35.47 12.20
CA GLN A 27 10.32 -34.55 11.11
C GLN A 27 9.09 -34.41 10.19
N VAL A 28 8.76 -33.18 9.82
CA VAL A 28 7.67 -32.90 8.87
C VAL A 28 8.02 -33.55 7.54
N LEU A 29 7.24 -34.56 7.13
CA LEU A 29 7.52 -35.39 5.95
C LEU A 29 7.39 -34.61 4.63
N TYR A 30 6.71 -33.46 4.63
CA TYR A 30 6.39 -32.68 3.43
C TYR A 30 6.61 -31.16 3.63
N PRO A 31 7.85 -30.70 3.87
CA PRO A 31 8.13 -29.27 3.90
C PRO A 31 7.98 -28.69 2.48
N PHE A 32 7.48 -27.46 2.38
CA PHE A 32 7.15 -26.84 1.09
C PHE A 32 8.43 -26.59 0.28
N PHE A 33 9.48 -26.15 0.97
CA PHE A 33 10.86 -26.16 0.50
C PHE A 33 11.61 -27.32 1.15
N ASN A 34 12.21 -28.16 0.32
CA ASN A 34 12.85 -29.42 0.74
C ASN A 34 14.20 -29.65 0.04
N GLY A 35 14.80 -28.61 -0.54
CA GLY A 35 16.07 -28.68 -1.25
C GLY A 35 16.02 -29.43 -2.59
N ASN A 36 14.89 -30.06 -2.95
CA ASN A 36 14.70 -30.56 -4.31
C ASN A 36 14.53 -29.36 -5.24
N MET A 37 15.42 -29.28 -6.23
CA MET A 37 15.57 -28.13 -7.10
C MET A 37 14.47 -28.10 -8.16
N GLY A 38 13.68 -27.03 -8.21
CA GLY A 38 13.19 -26.53 -9.48
C GLY A 38 14.34 -25.80 -10.20
N GLU A 39 14.21 -25.56 -11.51
CA GLU A 39 15.16 -24.67 -12.20
C GLU A 39 15.02 -23.23 -11.64
N GLY A 40 16.14 -22.63 -11.19
CA GLY A 40 16.17 -21.27 -10.64
C GLY A 40 16.51 -21.19 -9.14
N GLU A 41 16.22 -20.03 -8.54
CA GLU A 41 16.48 -19.79 -7.11
C GLU A 41 15.63 -20.71 -6.22
N SER A 42 16.25 -21.55 -5.38
CA SER A 42 15.54 -22.54 -4.55
C SER A 42 16.14 -22.64 -3.15
N TYR A 43 15.36 -23.14 -2.19
CA TYR A 43 15.68 -23.16 -0.75
C TYR A 43 15.74 -24.58 -0.20
N LYS A 44 16.69 -24.80 0.71
CA LYS A 44 16.94 -26.11 1.32
C LYS A 44 15.79 -26.55 2.23
N ASP A 45 15.25 -25.60 2.98
CA ASP A 45 14.17 -25.81 3.94
C ASP A 45 13.35 -24.52 4.10
N ASP A 46 12.19 -24.62 4.74
CA ASP A 46 11.31 -23.49 4.98
C ASP A 46 11.99 -22.39 5.83
N THR A 47 12.90 -22.76 6.75
CA THR A 47 13.63 -21.80 7.59
C THR A 47 14.49 -20.87 6.74
N SER A 48 15.30 -21.42 5.84
CA SER A 48 16.14 -20.64 4.91
C SER A 48 15.32 -19.74 3.99
N TYR A 49 14.12 -20.18 3.60
CA TYR A 49 13.17 -19.34 2.86
C TYR A 49 12.68 -18.14 3.69
N TYR A 50 12.25 -18.35 4.94
CA TYR A 50 11.77 -17.28 5.80
C TYR A 50 12.87 -16.31 6.23
N GLU A 51 14.12 -16.77 6.33
CA GLU A 51 15.29 -15.90 6.54
C GLU A 51 15.55 -14.98 5.35
N ALA A 52 15.46 -15.52 4.13
CA ALA A 52 15.64 -14.74 2.91
C ALA A 52 14.48 -13.78 2.62
N TYR A 53 13.25 -14.21 2.91
CA TYR A 53 12.04 -13.42 2.71
C TYR A 53 11.20 -13.35 4.00
N PRO A 54 11.51 -12.41 4.90
CA PRO A 54 10.81 -12.27 6.18
C PRO A 54 9.30 -12.05 6.05
N THR A 55 8.86 -11.50 4.91
CA THR A 55 7.45 -11.36 4.57
C THR A 55 7.23 -11.67 3.09
N ILE A 56 6.00 -12.01 2.72
CA ILE A 56 5.60 -12.23 1.33
C ILE A 56 5.83 -11.01 0.43
N TYR A 57 5.94 -9.81 0.99
CA TYR A 57 6.23 -8.59 0.24
C TYR A 57 7.70 -8.53 -0.21
N HIS A 58 8.64 -9.05 0.59
CA HIS A 58 10.04 -9.18 0.19
C HIS A 58 10.19 -10.12 -1.01
N LEU A 59 9.48 -11.24 -1.00
CA LEU A 59 9.44 -12.16 -2.15
C LEU A 59 8.86 -11.47 -3.39
N ARG A 60 7.71 -10.80 -3.26
CA ARG A 60 7.08 -10.09 -4.39
C ARG A 60 8.00 -9.01 -4.99
N GLN A 61 8.66 -8.23 -4.14
CA GLN A 61 9.60 -7.21 -4.57
C GLN A 61 10.77 -7.83 -5.34
N ARG A 62 11.38 -8.89 -4.80
CA ARG A 62 12.49 -9.61 -5.45
C ARG A 62 12.12 -10.14 -6.84
N LEU A 63 10.91 -10.67 -7.01
CA LEU A 63 10.41 -11.19 -8.28
C LEU A 63 10.07 -10.09 -9.30
N ILE A 64 9.76 -8.87 -8.84
CA ILE A 64 9.49 -7.71 -9.70
C ILE A 64 10.80 -7.05 -10.13
N ASP A 65 11.70 -6.82 -9.18
CA ASP A 65 12.90 -6.02 -9.38
C ASP A 65 13.98 -6.76 -10.18
N ASN A 66 13.99 -8.10 -10.15
CA ASN A 66 15.02 -8.89 -10.80
C ASN A 66 14.43 -10.04 -11.65
N PRO A 67 14.68 -10.04 -12.98
CA PRO A 67 14.10 -10.97 -13.94
C PRO A 67 14.78 -12.35 -13.98
N ALA A 68 15.75 -12.62 -13.10
CA ALA A 68 16.39 -13.93 -13.00
C ALA A 68 15.36 -15.04 -12.72
N GLN A 69 15.60 -16.22 -13.28
CA GLN A 69 14.71 -17.38 -13.14
C GLN A 69 14.56 -17.77 -11.66
N ALA A 70 13.31 -17.90 -11.22
CA ALA A 70 12.94 -18.30 -9.87
C ALA A 70 12.22 -19.65 -9.86
N ASP A 71 12.34 -20.39 -8.75
CA ASP A 71 11.58 -21.63 -8.56
C ASP A 71 10.07 -21.37 -8.64
N LEU A 72 9.36 -22.24 -9.38
CA LEU A 72 7.93 -22.15 -9.60
C LEU A 72 7.12 -22.03 -8.28
N ARG A 73 7.59 -22.65 -7.19
CA ARG A 73 6.96 -22.58 -5.87
C ARG A 73 6.93 -21.15 -5.32
N LEU A 74 8.00 -20.39 -5.53
CA LEU A 74 8.11 -18.99 -5.12
C LEU A 74 7.15 -18.12 -5.93
N VAL A 75 7.13 -18.34 -7.25
CA VAL A 75 6.20 -17.67 -8.15
C VAL A 75 4.76 -17.95 -7.74
N TYR A 76 4.42 -19.22 -7.48
CA TYR A 76 3.09 -19.62 -7.01
C TYR A 76 2.69 -18.91 -5.71
N LEU A 77 3.57 -18.85 -4.71
CA LEU A 77 3.30 -18.18 -3.43
C LEU A 77 3.00 -16.69 -3.63
N ALA A 78 3.84 -16.00 -4.42
CA ALA A 78 3.67 -14.58 -4.71
C ALA A 78 2.34 -14.31 -5.43
N PHE A 79 2.03 -15.09 -6.48
CA PHE A 79 0.78 -14.98 -7.22
C PHE A 79 -0.44 -15.33 -6.36
N HIS A 80 -0.37 -16.41 -5.59
CA HIS A 80 -1.45 -16.83 -4.69
C HIS A 80 -1.80 -15.69 -3.72
N HIS A 81 -0.79 -15.05 -3.14
CA HIS A 81 -1.00 -13.92 -2.26
C HIS A 81 -1.65 -12.72 -2.98
N ILE A 82 -1.19 -12.37 -4.18
CA ILE A 82 -1.80 -11.30 -4.99
C ILE A 82 -3.28 -11.61 -5.29
N MET A 83 -3.59 -12.83 -5.72
CA MET A 83 -4.94 -13.22 -6.12
C MET A 83 -5.90 -13.32 -4.94
N LYS A 84 -5.43 -13.88 -3.82
CA LYS A 84 -6.21 -14.02 -2.58
C LYS A 84 -6.50 -12.65 -1.94
N TYR A 85 -5.53 -11.73 -1.99
CA TYR A 85 -5.61 -10.40 -1.38
C TYR A 85 -5.64 -9.27 -2.43
N ARG A 86 -6.34 -9.46 -3.55
CA ARG A 86 -6.34 -8.57 -4.73
C ARG A 86 -6.98 -7.17 -4.54
N GLY A 87 -7.36 -6.82 -3.32
CA GLY A 87 -8.01 -5.55 -3.00
C GLY A 87 -9.42 -5.41 -3.61
N HIS A 88 -9.92 -4.18 -3.61
CA HIS A 88 -11.26 -3.85 -4.10
C HIS A 88 -11.20 -2.99 -5.38
N PHE A 89 -12.05 -3.30 -6.36
CA PHE A 89 -12.04 -2.70 -7.69
C PHE A 89 -13.00 -1.49 -7.79
N ILE A 90 -12.70 -0.39 -7.09
CA ILE A 90 -13.55 0.83 -7.11
C ILE A 90 -13.35 1.64 -8.41
N ASN A 91 -12.11 1.94 -8.77
CA ASN A 91 -11.78 2.94 -9.79
C ASN A 91 -11.65 2.29 -11.18
N GLN A 92 -12.77 1.82 -11.73
CA GLN A 92 -12.78 1.18 -13.04
C GLN A 92 -12.35 2.16 -14.15
N GLY A 93 -11.33 1.79 -14.93
CA GLY A 93 -10.84 2.57 -16.07
C GLY A 93 -9.85 3.70 -15.75
N GLN A 94 -9.48 3.91 -14.48
CA GLN A 94 -8.53 4.95 -14.10
C GLN A 94 -7.08 4.43 -14.19
N LYS A 95 -6.24 5.07 -15.00
CA LYS A 95 -4.80 4.83 -15.04
C LYS A 95 -4.11 5.75 -14.03
N PHE A 96 -3.39 5.18 -13.07
CA PHE A 96 -2.61 5.93 -12.10
C PHE A 96 -1.14 5.94 -12.56
N GLU A 97 -0.68 7.05 -13.11
CA GLU A 97 0.73 7.27 -13.41
C GLU A 97 1.41 7.84 -12.16
N LEU A 98 1.83 6.96 -11.25
CA LEU A 98 2.41 7.35 -9.96
C LEU A 98 3.88 7.80 -10.07
N GLU A 99 4.60 7.34 -11.09
CA GLU A 99 6.04 7.58 -11.26
C GLU A 99 6.39 9.07 -11.47
N ASN A 100 5.42 9.87 -11.94
CA ASN A 100 5.62 11.28 -12.28
C ASN A 100 4.94 12.26 -11.32
N ILE A 101 4.39 11.78 -10.20
CA ILE A 101 3.70 12.65 -9.23
C ILE A 101 4.74 13.35 -8.35
N ASN A 102 5.15 14.55 -8.74
CA ASN A 102 5.93 15.44 -7.87
C ASN A 102 4.99 16.16 -6.89
N VAL A 103 4.71 15.52 -5.77
CA VAL A 103 3.79 16.02 -4.73
C VAL A 103 4.19 17.41 -4.25
N ALA A 104 5.50 17.65 -4.05
CA ALA A 104 6.00 18.94 -3.57
C ALA A 104 5.72 20.07 -4.57
N LYS A 105 5.99 19.82 -5.86
CA LYS A 105 5.70 20.77 -6.93
C LYS A 105 4.20 21.04 -7.04
N ASN A 106 3.39 19.98 -7.09
CA ASN A 106 1.94 20.09 -7.22
C ASN A 106 1.33 20.88 -6.04
N LEU A 107 1.84 20.67 -4.82
CA LEU A 107 1.41 21.41 -3.64
C LEU A 107 1.82 22.88 -3.72
N ALA A 108 3.06 23.17 -4.12
CA ALA A 108 3.54 24.53 -4.27
C ALA A 108 2.71 25.31 -5.31
N GLU A 109 2.41 24.70 -6.46
CA GLU A 109 1.55 25.28 -7.50
C GLU A 109 0.13 25.57 -6.96
N ALA A 110 -0.45 24.64 -6.19
CA ALA A 110 -1.76 24.83 -5.59
C ALA A 110 -1.79 25.99 -4.56
N LEU A 111 -0.73 26.14 -3.76
CA LEU A 111 -0.61 27.23 -2.78
C LEU A 111 -0.41 28.58 -3.47
N HIS A 112 0.42 28.66 -4.51
CA HIS A 112 0.59 29.88 -5.30
C HIS A 112 -0.72 30.33 -5.97
N ALA A 113 -1.47 29.39 -6.55
CA ALA A 113 -2.77 29.70 -7.15
C ALA A 113 -3.78 30.23 -6.12
N PHE A 114 -3.72 29.74 -4.88
CA PHE A 114 -4.55 30.24 -3.78
C PHE A 114 -4.14 31.66 -3.37
N ASP A 115 -2.85 31.93 -3.21
CA ASP A 115 -2.33 33.25 -2.83
C ASP A 115 -2.67 34.31 -3.88
N ASP A 116 -2.48 34.02 -5.17
CA ASP A 116 -2.82 34.95 -6.26
C ASP A 116 -4.31 35.29 -6.30
N SER A 117 -5.17 34.30 -6.08
CA SER A 117 -6.63 34.50 -5.98
C SER A 117 -6.99 35.37 -4.78
N SER A 118 -6.33 35.16 -3.63
CA SER A 118 -6.55 35.95 -2.43
C SER A 118 -6.09 37.41 -2.59
N ALA A 119 -4.95 37.63 -3.26
CA ALA A 119 -4.42 38.95 -3.57
C ALA A 119 -5.35 39.69 -4.54
N LEU A 120 -5.88 39.00 -5.54
CA LEU A 120 -6.88 39.53 -6.47
C LEU A 120 -8.15 39.94 -5.71
N MET A 121 -8.67 39.11 -4.81
CA MET A 121 -9.83 39.44 -3.98
C MET A 121 -9.59 40.66 -3.08
N MET A 122 -8.39 40.79 -2.52
CA MET A 122 -8.02 41.98 -1.74
C MET A 122 -7.99 43.25 -2.61
N ARG A 123 -7.47 43.16 -3.84
CA ARG A 123 -7.45 44.28 -4.80
C ARG A 123 -8.86 44.68 -5.22
N PHE A 124 -9.75 43.74 -5.50
CA PHE A 124 -11.16 44.04 -5.81
C PHE A 124 -11.86 44.74 -4.65
N ARG A 125 -11.65 44.30 -3.41
CA ARG A 125 -12.22 44.94 -2.22
C ARG A 125 -11.71 46.37 -2.03
N THR A 126 -10.41 46.61 -2.19
CA THR A 126 -9.86 47.98 -2.08
C THR A 126 -10.43 48.90 -3.15
N SER A 127 -10.47 48.45 -4.42
CA SER A 127 -10.97 49.22 -5.55
C SER A 127 -12.46 49.56 -5.43
N PHE A 128 -13.30 48.62 -4.97
CA PHE A 128 -14.72 48.88 -4.70
C PHE A 128 -14.91 49.89 -3.56
N SER A 129 -14.14 49.75 -2.48
CA SER A 129 -14.20 50.67 -1.34
C SER A 129 -13.81 52.11 -1.73
N SER A 130 -12.85 52.26 -2.63
CA SER A 130 -12.49 53.57 -3.19
C SER A 130 -13.60 54.10 -4.10
N LEU A 131 -14.19 53.26 -4.97
CA LEU A 131 -15.22 53.68 -5.91
C LEU A 131 -16.47 54.21 -5.20
N VAL A 132 -16.90 53.54 -4.12
CA VAL A 132 -18.02 53.97 -3.28
C VAL A 132 -17.71 55.29 -2.56
N LYS A 133 -16.46 55.52 -2.15
CA LYS A 133 -16.03 56.80 -1.54
C LYS A 133 -16.00 57.95 -2.55
N TYR A 134 -15.66 57.70 -3.81
CA TYR A 134 -15.63 58.73 -4.85
C TYR A 134 -17.03 59.27 -5.20
N HIS A 135 -18.07 58.44 -5.13
CA HIS A 135 -19.44 58.85 -5.44
C HIS A 135 -20.04 59.83 -4.40
N HIS A 136 -19.43 59.97 -3.22
CA HIS A 136 -19.88 60.92 -2.18
C HIS A 136 -19.14 62.27 -2.18
N ARG A 137 -18.13 62.46 -3.03
CA ARG A 137 -17.27 63.66 -3.03
C ARG A 137 -17.43 64.61 -4.23
N SER A 138 -18.28 64.30 -5.22
CA SER A 138 -18.47 65.14 -6.42
C SER A 138 -19.65 66.13 -6.36
N ILE A 139 -20.28 66.35 -5.20
CA ILE A 139 -21.45 67.27 -5.08
C ILE A 139 -21.10 68.65 -4.48
N PHE A 140 -19.90 68.88 -3.97
CA PHE A 140 -19.62 70.11 -3.20
C PHE A 140 -18.40 70.90 -3.68
N ILE A 141 -18.42 71.46 -4.89
CA ILE A 141 -17.61 72.65 -5.18
C ILE A 141 -18.25 73.50 -6.28
N TYR A 142 -19.22 74.34 -5.95
CA TYR A 142 -19.38 75.71 -6.47
C TYR A 142 -20.28 76.47 -5.49
N GLY A 143 -19.67 77.16 -4.52
CA GLY A 143 -20.36 78.05 -3.60
C GLY A 143 -19.38 79.01 -2.93
N TYR A 144 -19.84 80.26 -2.76
CA TYR A 144 -19.26 81.45 -2.12
C TYR A 144 -18.70 82.50 -3.10
N THR A 145 -19.05 83.79 -3.08
CA THR A 145 -20.21 84.62 -2.62
C THR A 145 -19.82 86.09 -2.94
N LEU A 146 -20.79 86.94 -3.32
CA LEU A 146 -20.74 88.43 -3.46
C LEU A 146 -19.77 89.05 -4.48
#